data_AF-A0A840HTZ3-F1
#
_entry.id   AF-A0A840HTZ3-F1
#
_cell.length_a   1.000
_cell.length_b   1.000
_cell.length_c   1.000
_cell.angle_alpha   90.00
_cell.angle_beta   90.00
_cell.angle_gamma   90.00
#
_symmetry.space_group_name_H-M   'P 1'
#
loop_
_entity.id
_entity.type
_entity.pdbx_description
1 polymer ?
#
loop_
_entity_poly.entity_id
_entity_poly.type
_entity_poly.pdbx_seq_one_letter_code
_entity_poly.pdbx_strand_id
1 'polypeptide(L)' 'MIETDDDAKLWLTPREVQVLTCIATGLSAKEIAKKLNIAPRTVERHIDHIRLKTRTRNRSHMVAYAIAKGLIG' A
#
# COMPACT_ATOMS: atom_id res chain seq x y z
N MET A 1 23.09 12.91 0.40
CA MET A 1 21.97 12.57 -0.50
C MET A 1 20.95 11.83 0.36
N ILE A 2 20.08 12.58 1.04
CA ILE A 2 19.05 12.03 1.94
C ILE A 2 17.74 12.53 1.36
N GLU A 3 17.11 11.71 0.52
CA GLU A 3 15.75 12.00 0.08
C GLU A 3 14.79 11.29 1.01
N THR A 4 13.94 12.12 1.60
CA THR A 4 13.10 11.94 2.76
C THR A 4 12.14 10.78 2.61
N ASP A 5 12.34 9.75 3.44
CA ASP A 5 11.42 8.61 3.54
C ASP A 5 10.06 9.06 4.13
N ASP A 6 9.98 10.25 4.77
CA ASP A 6 8.88 10.76 5.62
C ASP A 6 7.64 11.33 4.89
N ASP A 7 7.77 11.71 3.62
CA ASP A 7 6.67 12.30 2.82
C ASP A 7 5.64 11.28 2.31
N ALA A 8 5.84 9.98 2.60
CA ALA A 8 4.98 8.90 2.13
C ALA A 8 3.50 9.08 2.49
N LYS A 9 3.23 9.71 3.64
CA LYS A 9 1.86 9.97 4.12
C LYS A 9 1.14 11.04 3.31
N LEU A 10 1.88 11.93 2.65
CA LEU A 10 1.34 13.02 1.83
C LEU A 10 1.13 12.62 0.36
N TRP A 11 1.75 11.55 -0.14
CA TRP A 11 1.66 11.16 -1.56
C TRP A 11 0.72 9.99 -1.88
N LEU A 12 0.34 9.18 -0.89
CA LEU A 12 -0.60 8.09 -1.08
C LEU A 12 -2.03 8.62 -0.99
N THR A 13 -2.85 8.26 -1.98
CA THR A 13 -4.28 8.56 -1.96
C THR A 13 -4.99 7.76 -0.85
N PRO A 14 -6.15 8.22 -0.36
CA PRO A 14 -6.89 7.51 0.69
C PRO A 14 -7.21 6.05 0.31
N ARG A 15 -7.39 5.79 -0.98
CA ARG A 15 -7.68 4.44 -1.50
C ARG A 15 -6.45 3.55 -1.49
N GLU A 16 -5.30 4.10 -1.84
CA GLU A 16 -4.01 3.41 -1.76
C GLU A 16 -3.65 3.06 -0.32
N VAL A 17 -3.90 3.97 0.63
CA VAL A 17 -3.70 3.70 2.07
C VAL A 17 -4.62 2.56 2.53
N GLN A 18 -5.92 2.58 2.19
CA GLN A 18 -6.83 1.48 2.54
C GLN A 18 -6.36 0.13 1.99
N VAL A 19 -5.91 0.09 0.73
CA VAL A 19 -5.37 -1.13 0.13
C VAL A 19 -4.12 -1.59 0.89
N LEU A 20 -3.19 -0.68 1.18
CA LEU A 20 -1.96 -0.95 1.93
C LEU A 20 -2.22 -1.47 3.34
N THR A 21 -3.18 -0.89 4.08
CA THR A 21 -3.63 -1.39 5.39
C THR A 21 -4.14 -2.82 5.28
N CYS A 22 -4.98 -3.12 4.29
CA CYS A 22 -5.52 -4.47 4.14
C CYS A 22 -4.41 -5.49 3.80
N ILE A 23 -3.42 -5.09 3.00
CA ILE A 23 -2.25 -5.92 2.68
C ILE A 23 -1.45 -6.26 3.94
N ALA A 24 -1.27 -5.28 4.82
CA ALA A 24 -0.55 -5.45 6.09
C ALA A 24 -1.31 -6.31 7.10
N THR A 25 -2.65 -6.29 7.07
CA THR A 25 -3.46 -7.26 7.82
C THR A 25 -3.42 -8.68 7.25
N GLY A 26 -2.63 -8.93 6.19
CA GLY A 26 -2.46 -10.25 5.59
C GLY A 26 -3.51 -10.62 4.54
N LEU A 27 -4.43 -9.70 4.17
CA LEU A 27 -5.50 -10.00 3.22
C LEU A 27 -4.96 -10.21 1.80
N SER A 28 -5.51 -11.16 1.08
CA SER A 28 -5.23 -11.37 -0.35
C SER A 28 -5.90 -10.30 -1.22
N ALA A 29 -5.41 -10.08 -2.44
CA ALA A 29 -6.02 -9.10 -3.36
C ALA A 29 -7.53 -9.35 -3.60
N LYS A 30 -7.98 -10.62 -3.55
CA LYS A 30 -9.39 -11.01 -3.65
C LYS A 30 -10.20 -10.60 -2.41
N GLU A 31 -9.63 -10.73 -1.22
CA GLU A 31 -10.30 -10.32 0.03
C GLU A 31 -10.35 -8.80 0.15
N ILE A 32 -9.27 -8.12 -0.24
CA ILE A 32 -9.22 -6.65 -0.33
C ILE A 32 -10.29 -6.16 -1.30
N ALA A 33 -10.40 -6.80 -2.47
CA ALA A 33 -11.42 -6.50 -3.47
C ALA A 33 -12.84 -6.61 -2.91
N LYS A 34 -13.13 -7.70 -2.19
CA LYS A 34 -14.42 -7.88 -1.50
C LYS A 34 -14.66 -6.79 -0.44
N LYS A 35 -13.65 -6.50 0.39
CA LYS A 35 -13.75 -5.52 1.49
C LYS A 35 -13.94 -4.08 0.98
N LEU A 36 -13.27 -3.74 -0.11
CA LEU A 36 -13.34 -2.42 -0.73
C LEU A 36 -14.44 -2.31 -1.80
N ASN A 37 -15.18 -3.40 -2.08
CA ASN A 37 -16.19 -3.48 -3.12
C ASN A 37 -15.67 -3.03 -4.51
N ILE A 38 -14.50 -3.56 -4.90
CA ILE A 38 -13.85 -3.29 -6.19
C ILE A 38 -13.36 -4.58 -6.83
N ALA A 39 -13.00 -4.54 -8.12
CA ALA A 39 -12.42 -5.70 -8.79
C ALA A 39 -11.01 -6.03 -8.26
N PRO A 40 -10.62 -7.32 -8.15
CA PRO A 40 -9.27 -7.72 -7.76
C PRO A 40 -8.19 -7.13 -8.66
N ARG A 41 -8.46 -7.01 -9.96
CA ARG A 41 -7.57 -6.35 -10.92
C ARG A 41 -7.34 -4.86 -10.59
N THR A 42 -8.33 -4.19 -10.01
CA THR A 42 -8.20 -2.79 -9.56
C THR A 42 -7.34 -2.72 -8.30
N VAL A 43 -7.46 -3.68 -7.39
CA VAL A 43 -6.56 -3.80 -6.22
C VAL A 43 -5.11 -3.97 -6.69
N GLU A 44 -4.85 -4.85 -7.66
CA GLU A 44 -3.51 -5.05 -8.22
C GLU A 44 -2.95 -3.75 -8.83
N ARG A 45 -3.77 -2.98 -9.55
CA ARG A 45 -3.36 -1.65 -10.03
C ARG A 45 -3.00 -0.69 -8.90
N HIS A 46 -3.79 -0.65 -7.82
CA HIS A 46 -3.45 0.16 -6.66
C HIS A 46 -2.13 -0.29 -6.04
N ILE A 47 -1.87 -1.60 -5.94
CA ILE A 47 -0.61 -2.17 -5.44
C ILE A 47 0.57 -1.72 -6.30
N ASP A 48 0.46 -1.77 -7.63
CA ASP A 48 1.52 -1.30 -8.52
C ASP A 48 1.78 0.20 -8.39
N HIS A 49 0.72 1.01 -8.28
CA HIS A 49 0.86 2.45 -8.05
C HIS A 49 1.53 2.76 -6.71
N ILE A 50 1.11 2.09 -5.62
CA ILE A 50 1.76 2.21 -4.31
C ILE A 50 3.23 1.82 -4.44
N ARG A 51 3.51 0.70 -5.09
CA ARG A 51 4.87 0.18 -5.27
C ARG A 51 5.77 1.17 -6.00
N LEU A 52 5.26 1.81 -7.05
CA LEU A 52 5.96 2.86 -7.81
C LEU A 52 6.22 4.09 -6.94
N LYS A 53 5.23 4.53 -6.17
CA LYS A 53 5.34 5.70 -5.27
C LYS A 53 6.32 5.46 -4.12
N THR A 54 6.23 4.31 -3.46
CA THR A 54 7.09 3.97 -2.31
C THR A 54 8.42 3.34 -2.74
N ARG A 55 8.65 3.13 -4.06
CA ARG A 55 9.80 2.41 -4.63
C ARG A 55 10.09 1.07 -3.95
N THR A 56 9.04 0.36 -3.55
CA THR A 56 9.18 -0.94 -2.88
C THR A 56 9.35 -2.06 -3.91
N ARG A 57 10.03 -3.15 -3.53
CA ARG A 57 10.28 -4.26 -4.47
C ARG A 57 9.15 -5.29 -4.47
N ASN A 58 8.66 -5.63 -3.27
CA ASN A 58 7.72 -6.73 -3.06
C ASN A 58 6.64 -6.31 -2.06
N ARG A 59 5.53 -7.05 -2.04
CA ARG A 59 4.41 -6.85 -1.10
C ARG A 59 4.88 -6.78 0.37
N SER A 60 5.78 -7.66 0.79
CA SER A 60 6.31 -7.65 2.17
C SER A 60 7.14 -6.40 2.46
N HIS A 61 7.92 -5.93 1.48
CA HIS A 61 8.68 -4.68 1.62
C HIS A 61 7.74 -3.47 1.72
N MET A 62 6.61 -3.50 1.00
CA MET A 62 5.57 -2.48 1.08
C MET A 62 4.90 -2.41 2.45
N VAL A 63 4.64 -3.57 3.07
CA VAL A 63 4.11 -3.64 4.44
C VAL A 63 5.12 -3.14 5.46
N ALA A 64 6.38 -3.59 5.36
CA ALA A 64 7.44 -3.15 6.24
C ALA A 64 7.66 -1.63 6.15
N TYR A 65 7.65 -1.08 4.94
CA TYR A 65 7.72 0.35 4.69
C TYR A 65 6.56 1.10 5.35
N ALA A 66 5.34 0.60 5.18
CA ALA A 66 4.15 1.23 5.73
C ALA A 66 4.13 1.28 7.27
N ILE A 67 4.60 0.20 7.91
CA ILE A 67 4.76 0.12 9.37
C ILE A 67 5.89 1.05 9.84
N ALA A 68 7.06 1.00 9.17
CA ALA A 68 8.20 1.84 9.49
C ALA A 68 7.87 3.34 9.40
N LYS A 69 6.94 3.70 8.52
CA LYS A 69 6.46 5.08 8.34
C LYS A 69 5.27 5.49 9.20
N GLY A 70 4.71 4.58 10.01
CA GLY A 70 3.48 4.86 10.75
C GLY A 70 2.30 5.22 9.85
N LEU A 71 2.32 4.75 8.59
CA LEU A 71 1.18 4.88 7.66
C LEU A 71 0.04 3.96 8.10
N ILE A 72 0.41 2.84 8.71
CA ILE A 72 -0.47 1.82 9.24
C ILE A 72 0.15 1.29 10.54
N GLY A 73 -0.69 1.07 11.54
CA GLY A 73 -0.32 0.68 12.90
C GLY A 73 -1.57 0.57 13.74
#